data_AF-A0A2D0KAS8-F1
#
_entry.id   AF-A0A2D0KAS8-F1
#
_cell.length_a   1.000
_cell.length_b   1.000
_cell.length_c   1.000
_cell.angle_alpha   90.00
_cell.angle_beta   90.00
_cell.angle_gamma   90.00
#
_symmetry.space_group_name_H-M   'P 1'
#
loop_
_entity.id
_entity.type
_entity.pdbx_description
1 polymer ?
#
loop_
_entity_poly.entity_id
_entity_poly.type
_entity_poly.pdbx_seq_one_letter_code
_entity_poly.pdbx_strand_id
1 'polypeptide(L)'
;MMFENYLNDEQIYCELEQYWNSLFFNIINGSEDEWIVPYYNTYYSNGLKFMDANPIFSAKSKITDKSIKIIQEPLEELNSIQYWVDSNGKNELVIICSFSEKNLSEIKKIIKKWIKNLLN
;
A
#
# COMPACT_ATOMS: atom_id res chain seq x y z
N MET A 1 -9.32 16.72 -5.53
CA MET A 1 -8.22 15.99 -4.84
C MET A 1 -7.37 15.29 -5.89
N MET A 2 -6.06 15.09 -5.63
CA MET A 2 -5.07 14.68 -6.64
C MET A 2 -5.36 13.35 -7.35
N PHE A 3 -6.12 12.45 -6.73
CA PHE A 3 -6.46 11.13 -7.27
C PHE A 3 -7.97 10.88 -7.30
N GLU A 4 -8.77 11.92 -7.54
CA GLU A 4 -10.21 11.71 -7.76
C GLU A 4 -10.44 10.81 -8.99
N ASN A 5 -11.48 9.97 -8.94
CA ASN A 5 -11.86 9.05 -10.02
C ASN A 5 -10.82 8.00 -10.43
N TYR A 6 -9.83 7.69 -9.58
CA TYR A 6 -8.80 6.69 -9.87
C TYR A 6 -9.38 5.31 -10.28
N LEU A 7 -10.57 4.92 -9.81
CA LEU A 7 -11.23 3.67 -10.22
C LEU A 7 -11.71 3.66 -11.69
N ASN A 8 -11.91 4.83 -12.29
CA ASN A 8 -12.47 4.98 -13.63
C ASN A 8 -11.45 5.50 -14.65
N ASP A 9 -10.23 5.80 -14.22
CA ASP A 9 -9.16 6.36 -15.06
C ASP A 9 -7.85 5.62 -14.80
N GLU A 10 -7.41 4.86 -15.80
CA GLU A 10 -6.22 4.01 -15.71
C GLU A 10 -4.94 4.82 -15.47
N GLN A 11 -4.86 6.04 -16.03
CA GLN A 11 -3.69 6.89 -15.83
C GLN A 11 -3.62 7.35 -14.38
N ILE A 12 -4.73 7.85 -13.83
CA ILE A 12 -4.80 8.28 -12.43
C ILE A 12 -4.54 7.11 -11.48
N TYR A 13 -5.04 5.91 -11.82
CA TYR A 13 -4.76 4.69 -11.06
C TYR A 13 -3.26 4.37 -11.03
N CYS A 14 -2.59 4.43 -12.19
CA CYS A 14 -1.15 4.20 -12.28
C CYS A 14 -0.35 5.24 -11.49
N GLU A 15 -0.72 6.52 -11.56
CA GLU A 15 -0.07 7.58 -10.79
C GLU A 15 -0.23 7.37 -9.28
N LEU A 16 -1.40 6.88 -8.83
CA LEU A 16 -1.66 6.53 -7.44
C LEU A 16 -0.81 5.33 -6.98
N GLU A 17 -0.69 4.28 -7.79
CA GLU A 17 0.23 3.16 -7.49
C GLU A 17 1.69 3.64 -7.37
N GLN A 18 2.14 4.47 -8.30
CA GLN A 18 3.49 5.05 -8.29
C GLN A 18 3.73 5.91 -7.05
N TYR A 19 2.72 6.68 -6.62
CA TYR A 19 2.78 7.46 -5.40
C TYR A 19 3.02 6.56 -4.18
N TRP A 20 2.25 5.49 -4.03
CA TRP A 20 2.39 4.57 -2.90
C TRP A 20 3.73 3.82 -2.91
N ASN A 21 4.20 3.38 -4.08
CA ASN A 21 5.53 2.81 -4.24
C ASN A 21 6.61 3.78 -3.76
N SER A 22 6.57 5.02 -4.27
CA SER A 22 7.53 6.07 -3.89
C SER A 22 7.48 6.38 -2.40
N LEU A 23 6.29 6.48 -1.82
CA LEU A 23 6.10 6.73 -0.39
C LEU A 23 6.72 5.61 0.45
N PHE A 24 6.50 4.35 0.09
CA PHE A 24 7.02 3.21 0.82
C PHE A 24 8.55 3.15 0.77
N PHE A 25 9.15 3.26 -0.42
CA PHE A 25 10.61 3.19 -0.57
C PHE A 25 11.34 4.37 0.10
N ASN A 26 10.73 5.56 0.08
CA ASN A 26 11.22 6.71 0.85
C ASN A 26 11.19 6.48 2.37
N ILE A 27 10.31 5.61 2.88
CA ILE A 27 10.22 5.31 4.32
C ILE A 27 11.27 4.29 4.74
N ILE A 28 11.44 3.20 3.97
CA ILE A 28 12.33 2.10 4.38
C ILE A 28 13.80 2.45 4.24
N ASN A 29 14.17 3.43 3.38
CA ASN A 29 15.56 3.81 3.10
C ASN A 29 16.47 2.58 2.82
N GLY A 30 15.89 1.51 2.27
CA GLY A 30 16.51 0.23 1.97
C GLY A 30 16.45 -0.07 0.47
N SER A 31 17.11 -1.14 0.03
CA SER A 31 17.13 -1.51 -1.38
C SER A 31 15.78 -2.07 -1.84
N GLU A 32 15.31 -1.63 -3.01
CA GLU A 32 14.13 -2.22 -3.67
C GLU A 32 14.31 -3.73 -3.91
N ASP A 33 15.55 -4.18 -4.09
CA ASP A 33 15.89 -5.59 -4.32
C ASP A 33 15.54 -6.51 -3.14
N GLU A 34 15.38 -5.97 -1.93
CA GLU A 34 14.99 -6.74 -0.74
C GLU A 34 13.48 -7.00 -0.65
N TRP A 35 12.71 -6.43 -1.59
CA TRP A 35 11.25 -6.49 -1.56
C TRP A 35 10.70 -7.11 -2.85
N ILE A 36 9.56 -7.78 -2.72
CA ILE A 36 8.72 -8.20 -3.84
C ILE A 36 7.60 -7.17 -3.96
N VAL A 37 7.57 -6.42 -5.06
CA VAL A 37 6.58 -5.37 -5.34
C VAL A 37 6.17 -5.43 -6.82
N PRO A 38 4.86 -5.50 -7.14
CA PRO A 38 3.77 -5.79 -6.22
C PRO A 38 3.85 -7.22 -5.67
N TYR A 39 3.41 -7.44 -4.43
CA TYR A 39 3.35 -8.79 -3.85
C TYR A 39 2.09 -9.55 -4.29
N TYR A 40 0.93 -8.89 -4.33
CA TYR A 40 -0.31 -9.46 -4.85
C TYR A 40 -0.42 -9.24 -6.35
N ASN A 41 -0.97 -10.22 -7.06
CA ASN A 41 -1.32 -10.05 -8.46
C ASN A 41 -2.59 -9.18 -8.56
N THR A 42 -2.46 -8.02 -9.19
CA THR A 42 -3.55 -7.06 -9.46
C THR A 42 -3.92 -7.00 -10.94
N TYR A 43 -3.55 -8.04 -11.70
CA TYR A 43 -3.80 -8.17 -13.13
C TYR A 43 -4.61 -9.42 -13.46
N TYR A 44 -5.51 -9.29 -14.43
CA TYR A 44 -6.19 -10.41 -15.07
C TYR A 44 -5.19 -11.27 -15.84
N SER A 45 -5.58 -12.50 -16.17
CA SER A 45 -4.76 -13.41 -16.98
C SER A 45 -4.47 -12.89 -18.39
N ASN A 46 -5.23 -11.89 -18.86
CA ASN A 46 -4.99 -11.19 -20.13
C ASN A 46 -4.07 -9.97 -20.00
N GLY A 47 -3.53 -9.68 -18.81
CA GLY A 47 -2.61 -8.58 -18.56
C GLY A 47 -3.26 -7.22 -18.28
N LEU A 48 -4.60 -7.12 -18.27
CA LEU A 48 -5.30 -5.89 -17.87
C LEU A 48 -5.32 -5.76 -16.34
N LYS A 49 -5.26 -4.53 -15.84
CA LYS A 49 -5.38 -4.23 -14.39
C LYS A 49 -6.81 -4.48 -13.90
N PHE A 50 -6.94 -4.93 -12.65
CA PHE A 50 -8.24 -5.01 -11.96
C PHE A 50 -8.82 -3.63 -11.66
N MET A 51 -7.95 -2.67 -11.31
CA MET A 51 -8.29 -1.29 -10.95
C MET A 51 -9.29 -1.15 -9.78
N ASP A 52 -9.27 -2.08 -8.81
CA ASP A 52 -10.17 -2.08 -7.64
C ASP A 52 -9.54 -1.48 -6.37
N ALA A 53 -8.28 -1.04 -6.44
CA ALA A 53 -7.48 -0.55 -5.31
C ALA A 53 -7.34 -1.53 -4.13
N ASN A 54 -7.57 -2.82 -4.36
CA ASN A 54 -7.47 -3.86 -3.36
C ASN A 54 -6.52 -4.99 -3.77
N PRO A 55 -5.20 -4.82 -3.55
CA PRO A 55 -4.56 -3.64 -2.99
C PRO A 55 -4.09 -2.63 -4.06
N ILE A 56 -4.08 -1.34 -3.71
CA ILE A 56 -3.41 -0.29 -4.50
C ILE A 56 -1.89 -0.37 -4.37
N PHE A 57 -1.40 -0.95 -3.28
CA PHE A 57 0.02 -1.20 -3.05
C PHE A 57 0.21 -2.44 -2.21
N SER A 58 1.21 -3.26 -2.58
CA SER A 58 1.60 -4.39 -1.75
C SER A 58 3.08 -4.69 -1.88
N ALA A 59 3.72 -5.01 -0.76
CA ALA A 59 5.12 -5.39 -0.72
C ALA A 59 5.35 -6.52 0.27
N LYS A 60 6.31 -7.40 -0.05
CA LYS A 60 6.77 -8.47 0.85
C LYS A 60 8.29 -8.43 0.98
N SER A 61 8.77 -8.43 2.22
CA SER A 61 10.20 -8.50 2.52
C SER A 61 10.73 -9.89 2.19
N LYS A 62 11.78 -9.98 1.37
CA LYS A 62 12.48 -11.24 1.07
C LYS A 62 13.31 -11.74 2.26
N ILE A 63 13.64 -10.86 3.20
CA ILE A 63 14.47 -11.17 4.38
C ILE A 63 13.63 -11.68 5.53
N THR A 64 12.53 -10.99 5.84
CA THR A 64 11.72 -11.26 7.04
C THR A 64 10.43 -12.02 6.77
N ASP A 65 10.08 -12.23 5.49
CA ASP A 65 8.81 -12.76 5.00
C ASP A 65 7.57 -11.93 5.39
N LYS A 66 7.73 -10.83 6.14
CA LYS A 66 6.62 -9.94 6.53
C LYS A 66 6.19 -9.10 5.33
N SER A 67 4.89 -8.79 5.28
CA SER A 67 4.26 -8.12 4.14
C SER A 67 3.44 -6.92 4.57
N ILE A 68 3.16 -6.05 3.62
CA ILE A 68 2.27 -4.90 3.77
C ILE A 68 1.34 -4.85 2.57
N LYS A 69 0.09 -4.47 2.80
CA LYS A 69 -0.82 -4.03 1.74
C LYS A 69 -1.57 -2.77 2.15
N ILE A 70 -1.83 -1.93 1.16
CA ILE A 70 -2.64 -0.72 1.30
C ILE A 70 -3.85 -0.88 0.39
N ILE A 71 -5.03 -0.66 0.95
CA ILE A 71 -6.31 -0.60 0.25
C ILE A 71 -6.74 0.86 0.24
N GLN A 72 -6.95 1.41 -0.95
CA GLN A 72 -7.42 2.78 -1.12
C GLN A 72 -8.94 2.76 -1.22
N GLU A 73 -9.60 3.51 -0.34
CA GLU A 73 -11.04 3.78 -0.43
C GLU A 73 -11.27 5.24 -0.86
N PRO A 74 -12.38 5.54 -1.57
CA PRO A 74 -12.82 6.91 -1.79
C PRO A 74 -13.00 7.66 -0.47
N LEU A 75 -12.80 8.99 -0.49
CA LEU A 75 -12.92 9.80 0.73
C LEU A 75 -14.36 9.81 1.26
N GLU A 76 -15.34 9.70 0.37
CA GLU A 76 -16.76 9.61 0.71
C GLU A 76 -17.08 8.34 1.52
N GLU A 77 -16.32 7.26 1.30
CA GLU A 77 -16.53 5.95 1.93
C GLU A 77 -15.75 5.80 3.24
N LEU A 78 -14.56 6.40 3.32
CA LEU A 78 -13.72 6.34 4.52
C LEU A 78 -12.99 7.65 4.78
N ASN A 79 -13.42 8.45 5.74
CA ASN A 79 -12.68 9.66 6.17
C ASN A 79 -11.63 9.40 7.28
N SER A 80 -11.10 8.18 7.35
CA SER A 80 -10.15 7.77 8.41
C SER A 80 -9.16 6.72 7.92
N ILE A 81 -8.35 6.19 8.84
CA ILE A 81 -7.44 5.07 8.59
C ILE A 81 -7.85 3.92 9.49
N GLN A 82 -7.93 2.73 8.91
CA GLN A 82 -8.01 1.49 9.65
C GLN A 82 -6.74 0.69 9.38
N TYR A 83 -6.15 0.09 10.40
CA TYR A 83 -4.99 -0.77 10.21
C TYR A 83 -4.89 -1.84 11.29
N TRP A 84 -4.33 -2.98 10.92
CA TRP A 84 -4.01 -4.06 11.84
C TRP A 84 -2.85 -4.88 11.29
N VAL A 85 -2.29 -5.75 12.12
CA VAL A 85 -1.34 -6.78 11.68
C VAL A 85 -2.06 -8.11 11.70
N ASP A 86 -2.19 -8.76 10.54
CA ASP A 86 -2.75 -10.11 10.44
C ASP A 86 -1.73 -11.14 10.94
N SER A 87 -1.98 -11.65 12.14
CA SER A 87 -1.14 -12.64 12.82
C SER A 87 -1.43 -14.08 12.39
N ASN A 88 -2.38 -14.33 11.48
CA ASN A 88 -2.73 -15.68 10.98
C ASN A 88 -1.68 -16.25 10.01
N GLY A 89 -0.39 -16.09 10.33
CA GLY A 89 0.74 -16.71 9.63
C GLY A 89 1.45 -15.83 8.60
N LYS A 90 0.87 -14.70 8.16
CA LYS A 90 1.49 -13.81 7.16
C LYS A 90 2.21 -12.59 7.76
N ASN A 91 1.98 -12.27 9.03
CA ASN A 91 2.45 -11.04 9.68
C ASN A 91 2.30 -9.81 8.76
N GLU A 92 1.13 -9.72 8.12
CA GLU A 92 0.83 -8.71 7.11
C GLU A 92 0.31 -7.45 7.78
N LEU A 93 0.95 -6.31 7.55
CA LEU A 93 0.37 -5.01 7.87
C LEU A 93 -0.70 -4.67 6.82
N VAL A 94 -1.96 -4.60 7.25
CA VAL A 94 -3.07 -4.16 6.41
C VAL A 94 -3.42 -2.73 6.77
N ILE A 95 -3.47 -1.85 5.77
CA ILE A 95 -3.89 -0.46 5.91
C ILE A 95 -5.05 -0.20 4.94
N ILE A 96 -6.16 0.32 5.45
CA ILE A 96 -7.27 0.84 4.65
C ILE A 96 -7.35 2.34 4.90
N CYS A 97 -7.36 3.14 3.84
CA CYS A 97 -7.34 4.59 3.97
C CYS A 97 -7.98 5.32 2.79
N SER A 98 -8.38 6.57 3.02
CA SER A 98 -8.59 7.56 1.97
C SER A 98 -7.39 8.47 1.77
N PHE A 99 -7.29 9.06 0.58
CA PHE A 99 -6.19 9.94 0.20
C PHE A 99 -6.42 11.36 0.76
N SER A 100 -5.73 11.69 1.84
CA SER A 100 -5.67 13.05 2.39
C SER A 100 -4.33 13.30 3.07
N GLU A 101 -3.86 14.55 3.13
CA GLU A 101 -2.57 14.87 3.77
C GLU A 101 -2.50 14.38 5.23
N LYS A 102 -3.59 14.51 5.97
CA LYS A 102 -3.73 14.02 7.34
C LYS A 102 -3.51 12.51 7.39
N ASN A 103 -4.20 11.75 6.53
CA ASN A 103 -4.08 10.30 6.52
C ASN A 103 -2.69 9.87 6.08
N LEU A 104 -2.12 10.51 5.06
CA LEU A 104 -0.77 10.21 4.57
C LEU A 104 0.29 10.40 5.65
N SER A 105 0.17 11.44 6.48
CA SER A 105 1.06 11.67 7.62
C SER A 105 1.00 10.54 8.65
N GLU A 106 -0.21 10.08 8.99
CA GLU A 106 -0.42 8.99 9.94
C GLU A 106 0.03 7.63 9.38
N ILE A 107 -0.24 7.34 8.10
CA ILE A 107 0.21 6.11 7.42
C ILE A 107 1.73 6.02 7.42
N LYS A 108 2.44 7.12 7.16
CA LYS A 108 3.91 7.17 7.27
C LYS A 108 4.39 6.76 8.67
N LYS A 109 3.71 7.21 9.73
CA LYS A 109 4.05 6.83 11.12
C LYS A 109 3.78 5.35 11.38
N ILE A 110 2.67 4.82 10.90
CA ILE A 110 2.28 3.41 11.04
C ILE A 110 3.32 2.51 10.36
N ILE A 111 3.66 2.79 9.10
CA ILE A 111 4.65 2.03 8.33
C ILE A 111 6.03 2.09 9.00
N LYS A 112 6.50 3.27 9.42
CA LYS A 112 7.78 3.43 10.15
C LYS A 112 7.82 2.61 11.43
N LYS A 113 6.75 2.64 12.23
CA LYS A 113 6.65 1.87 13.47
C LYS A 113 6.68 0.37 13.19
N TRP A 114 5.95 -0.07 12.17
CA TRP A 114 5.92 -1.47 11.77
C TRP A 114 7.30 -1.96 11.30
N ILE A 115 7.99 -1.21 10.44
CA ILE A 115 9.36 -1.53 9.98
C ILE A 115 10.33 -1.62 11.15
N LYS A 116 10.27 -0.68 12.10
CA LYS A 116 11.13 -0.71 13.28
C LYS A 116 10.94 -1.99 14.10
N ASN A 117 9.73 -2.53 14.15
CA ASN A 117 9.42 -3.81 14.79
C ASN A 117 9.80 -5.04 13.91
N LEU A 118 10.28 -4.85 12.67
CA LEU A 118 10.88 -5.92 11.86
C LEU A 118 12.34 -6.17 12.23
N LEU A 119 13.06 -5.14 12.66
CA LEU A 119 14.51 -5.14 12.89
C LEU A 119 14.91 -5.43 14.35
N ASN A 120 13.95 -5.42 15.27
CA ASN A 120 14.14 -5.79 16.67
C ASN A 120 13.65 -7.23 16.89
#